data_AF-A0A536SBU7-F1
#
_entry.id   AF-A0A536SBU7-F1
#
_cell.length_a   1.000
_cell.length_b   1.000
_cell.length_c   1.000
_cell.angle_alpha   90.00
_cell.angle_beta   90.00
_cell.angle_gamma   90.00
#
_symmetry.space_group_name_H-M   'P 1'
#
loop_
_entity.id
_entity.type
_entity.pdbx_description
1 polymer ?
#
loop_
_entity_poly.entity_id
_entity_poly.type
_entity_poly.pdbx_seq_one_letter_code
_entity_poly.pdbx_strand_id
1 'polypeptide(L)'
;MGRRRADASSLTGLSLGASRRRSLQRRRPTLEPPLGSLPHLAAVAFCARVDADVLIVPYRGTGPAVNDVASGQVNMMLVSPLAVMQLVRVGRLRALAVAAPRRIAGAPDVPTTEEAGMADFLFANSYGFWGPKGLAKDLLMRINAAAREASESPDLRQRLLDLGVTSIWETPEAFSRYASKELERNRRILEKAGVKPE
;
A
#
# COMPACT_ATOMS: atom_id res chain seq x y z
N MET A 1 30.02 -35.78 70.92
CA MET A 1 31.48 -35.95 70.73
C MET A 1 31.76 -35.87 69.24
N GLY A 2 32.56 -34.90 68.78
CA GLY A 2 32.98 -34.75 67.38
C GLY A 2 32.32 -33.62 66.57
N ARG A 3 32.91 -32.41 66.62
CA ARG A 3 32.64 -31.25 65.75
C ARG A 3 33.47 -31.32 64.46
N ARG A 4 32.95 -30.73 63.36
CA ARG A 4 33.59 -29.89 62.30
C ARG A 4 32.47 -29.55 61.29
N ARG A 5 31.80 -28.38 61.27
CA ARG A 5 32.16 -27.00 60.87
C ARG A 5 32.81 -26.84 59.48
N ALA A 6 32.02 -26.30 58.54
CA ALA A 6 32.25 -25.18 57.59
C ALA A 6 31.23 -25.36 56.44
N ASP A 7 30.07 -24.68 56.38
CA ASP A 7 29.75 -23.24 56.23
C ASP A 7 29.89 -22.69 54.80
N ALA A 8 28.95 -21.78 54.50
CA ALA A 8 28.87 -20.80 53.41
C ALA A 8 28.04 -21.10 52.13
N SER A 9 26.77 -20.69 52.20
CA SER A 9 26.21 -19.56 51.42
C SER A 9 26.02 -19.66 49.89
N SER A 10 24.75 -19.80 49.47
CA SER A 10 24.01 -18.92 48.51
C SER A 10 22.79 -19.70 47.99
N LEU A 11 21.59 -19.48 48.54
CA LEU A 11 20.56 -18.54 48.06
C LEU A 11 20.29 -18.59 46.55
N THR A 12 18.98 -18.51 46.24
CA THR A 12 18.36 -18.26 44.92
C THR A 12 18.11 -19.51 44.07
N GLY A 13 16.89 -19.92 43.72
CA GLY A 13 15.56 -19.41 44.00
C GLY A 13 14.54 -20.35 43.35
N LEU A 14 13.34 -20.43 43.94
CA LEU A 14 12.18 -21.05 43.34
C LEU A 14 11.84 -20.39 41.99
N SER A 15 11.48 -21.21 41.00
CA SER A 15 10.59 -20.83 39.91
C SER A 15 10.02 -22.11 39.29
N LEU A 16 9.05 -22.72 39.97
CA LEU A 16 7.67 -22.86 39.50
C LEU A 16 7.49 -22.67 37.99
N GLY A 17 7.15 -23.77 37.33
CA GLY A 17 6.44 -23.72 36.07
C GLY A 17 5.15 -22.91 36.23
N ALA A 18 5.05 -21.83 35.48
CA ALA A 18 3.82 -21.08 35.29
C ALA A 18 3.81 -20.46 33.90
N SER A 19 2.84 -20.91 33.10
CA SER A 19 2.09 -20.09 32.14
C SER A 19 2.89 -19.17 31.20
N ARG A 20 3.20 -19.67 30.00
CA ARG A 20 3.26 -18.83 28.80
C ARG A 20 2.09 -19.14 27.85
N ARG A 21 0.86 -18.93 28.33
CA ARG A 21 -0.21 -18.48 27.44
C ARG A 21 -0.08 -16.95 27.33
N ARG A 22 0.86 -16.49 26.50
CA ARG A 22 0.89 -15.07 26.10
C ARG A 22 -0.26 -14.81 25.13
N SER A 23 -1.35 -14.28 25.68
CA SER A 23 -2.23 -13.27 25.09
C SER A 23 -2.32 -13.23 23.54
N LEU A 24 -3.30 -13.94 23.00
CA LEU A 24 -3.84 -13.72 21.63
C LEU A 24 -4.76 -12.49 21.54
N GLN A 25 -4.72 -11.57 22.50
CA GLN A 25 -5.60 -10.41 22.52
C GLN A 25 -4.94 -9.21 21.84
N ARG A 26 -5.57 -8.81 20.73
CA ARG A 26 -5.41 -7.60 19.90
C ARG A 26 -4.31 -7.62 18.83
N ARG A 27 -4.30 -8.67 17.99
CA ARG A 27 -3.86 -8.50 16.60
C ARG A 27 -4.97 -7.81 15.85
N ARG A 28 -4.68 -6.66 15.27
CA ARG A 28 -5.67 -5.75 14.73
C ARG A 28 -5.33 -5.62 13.23
N PRO A 29 -6.22 -6.02 12.32
CA PRO A 29 -5.84 -6.35 10.93
C PRO A 29 -5.36 -5.12 10.11
N THR A 30 -4.86 -5.37 8.90
CA THR A 30 -4.59 -4.37 7.83
C THR A 30 -5.38 -4.76 6.57
N LEU A 31 -5.99 -3.79 5.88
CA LEU A 31 -6.94 -4.02 4.76
C LEU A 31 -6.36 -3.78 3.39
N GLU A 32 -6.61 -4.69 2.43
CA GLU A 32 -6.27 -4.47 1.02
C GLU A 32 -7.27 -5.08 0.02
N PRO A 33 -7.32 -4.56 -1.23
CA PRO A 33 -8.09 -5.14 -2.33
C PRO A 33 -7.62 -6.57 -2.67
N PRO A 34 -8.21 -7.27 -3.65
CA PRO A 34 -7.98 -8.68 -3.93
C PRO A 34 -6.50 -9.08 -3.96
N LEU A 35 -6.23 -10.34 -3.61
CA LEU A 35 -4.90 -10.95 -3.68
C LEU A 35 -4.26 -10.65 -5.04
N GLY A 36 -3.04 -10.10 -5.01
CA GLY A 36 -2.28 -9.71 -6.20
C GLY A 36 -2.55 -8.29 -6.73
N SER A 37 -3.49 -7.54 -6.13
CA SER A 37 -3.67 -6.11 -6.44
C SER A 37 -2.45 -5.27 -6.02
N LEU A 38 -2.24 -4.10 -6.64
CA LEU A 38 -1.09 -3.26 -6.28
C LEU A 38 -1.10 -2.84 -4.80
N PRO A 39 -2.25 -2.48 -4.18
CA PRO A 39 -2.25 -2.24 -2.76
C PRO A 39 -1.94 -3.52 -2.00
N HIS A 40 -2.51 -4.69 -2.33
CA HIS A 40 -2.12 -5.99 -1.72
C HIS A 40 -0.59 -6.19 -1.63
N LEU A 41 0.11 -5.89 -2.73
CA LEU A 41 1.57 -5.98 -2.77
C LEU A 41 2.26 -4.94 -1.91
N ALA A 42 1.66 -3.77 -1.79
CA ALA A 42 2.15 -2.69 -0.96
C ALA A 42 2.07 -3.02 0.53
N ALA A 43 0.98 -3.56 1.13
CA ALA A 43 1.07 -3.92 2.55
C ALA A 43 2.00 -5.09 2.79
N VAL A 44 2.06 -6.09 1.90
CA VAL A 44 3.02 -7.20 2.07
C VAL A 44 4.44 -6.65 2.10
N ALA A 45 4.79 -5.77 1.16
CA ALA A 45 6.10 -5.11 1.14
C ALA A 45 6.33 -4.20 2.34
N PHE A 46 5.30 -3.49 2.80
CA PHE A 46 5.35 -2.62 3.98
C PHE A 46 5.63 -3.43 5.25
N CYS A 47 4.84 -4.47 5.51
CA CYS A 47 4.97 -5.32 6.68
C CYS A 47 6.35 -5.99 6.73
N ALA A 48 6.84 -6.48 5.57
CA ALA A 48 8.19 -7.02 5.45
C ALA A 48 9.27 -5.97 5.74
N ARG A 49 9.06 -4.71 5.34
CA ARG A 49 10.03 -3.62 5.56
C ARG A 49 10.11 -3.17 7.01
N VAL A 50 8.98 -3.14 7.71
CA VAL A 50 8.91 -2.67 9.11
C VAL A 50 8.96 -3.80 10.14
N ASP A 51 9.19 -5.04 9.69
CA ASP A 51 9.17 -6.25 10.51
C ASP A 51 7.90 -6.36 11.37
N ALA A 52 6.75 -6.04 10.75
CA ALA A 52 5.46 -6.04 11.43
C ALA A 52 4.68 -7.34 11.17
N ASP A 53 4.29 -8.00 12.24
CA ASP A 53 3.42 -9.17 12.21
C ASP A 53 1.95 -8.74 12.21
N VAL A 54 1.42 -8.46 11.02
CA VAL A 54 0.06 -7.95 10.79
C VAL A 54 -0.76 -8.93 9.96
N LEU A 55 -2.03 -9.12 10.32
CA LEU A 55 -2.96 -9.92 9.53
C LEU A 55 -3.50 -9.08 8.37
N ILE A 56 -3.18 -9.47 7.14
CA ILE A 56 -3.73 -8.86 5.93
C ILE A 56 -5.08 -9.52 5.63
N VAL A 57 -6.15 -8.72 5.63
CA VAL A 57 -7.51 -9.22 5.35
C VAL A 57 -7.90 -8.81 3.92
N PRO A 58 -8.20 -9.77 3.02
CA PRO A 58 -8.59 -9.46 1.65
C PRO A 58 -10.06 -9.03 1.60
N TYR A 59 -10.35 -7.95 0.87
CA TYR A 59 -11.72 -7.45 0.66
C TYR A 59 -12.15 -7.52 -0.80
N ARG A 60 -13.47 -7.70 -1.00
CA ARG A 60 -14.11 -7.63 -2.33
C ARG A 60 -14.32 -6.18 -2.75
N GLY A 61 -13.22 -5.45 -2.90
CA GLY A 61 -13.20 -4.05 -3.36
C GLY A 61 -13.00 -3.02 -2.24
N THR A 62 -12.80 -1.77 -2.67
CA THR A 62 -12.36 -0.66 -1.79
C THR A 62 -13.44 -0.17 -0.84
N GLY A 63 -14.72 -0.16 -1.26
CA GLY A 63 -15.82 0.42 -0.46
C GLY A 63 -15.99 -0.24 0.91
N PRO A 64 -16.18 -1.57 0.97
CA PRO A 64 -16.28 -2.29 2.25
C PRO A 64 -15.03 -2.12 3.12
N ALA A 65 -13.84 -2.12 2.54
CA ALA A 65 -12.60 -1.91 3.29
C ALA A 65 -12.54 -0.52 3.94
N VAL A 66 -12.87 0.52 3.19
CA VAL A 66 -12.89 1.91 3.69
C VAL A 66 -13.82 2.08 4.89
N ASN A 67 -15.00 1.44 4.87
CA ASN A 67 -15.95 1.50 5.97
C ASN A 67 -15.39 0.87 7.27
N ASP A 68 -14.63 -0.22 7.14
CA ASP A 68 -14.07 -0.93 8.28
C ASP A 68 -12.86 -0.19 8.90
N VAL A 69 -12.07 0.53 8.09
CA VAL A 69 -11.08 1.49 8.64
C VAL A 69 -11.79 2.63 9.35
N ALA A 70 -12.79 3.23 8.70
CA ALA A 70 -13.50 4.39 9.25
C ALA A 70 -14.27 4.08 10.55
N SER A 71 -14.69 2.82 10.73
CA SER A 71 -15.34 2.33 11.97
C SER A 71 -14.35 1.78 13.00
N GLY A 72 -13.06 1.70 12.67
CA GLY A 72 -12.00 1.22 13.56
C GLY A 72 -11.96 -0.29 13.76
N GLN A 73 -12.70 -1.06 12.94
CA GLN A 73 -12.57 -2.52 12.88
C GLN A 73 -11.18 -2.92 12.41
N VAL A 74 -10.59 -2.11 11.52
CA VAL A 74 -9.25 -2.34 10.99
C VAL A 74 -8.37 -1.10 11.11
N ASN A 75 -7.07 -1.30 11.33
CA ASN A 75 -6.15 -0.24 11.75
C ASN A 75 -5.74 0.70 10.62
N MET A 76 -5.45 0.11 9.47
CA MET A 76 -4.90 0.81 8.32
C MET A 76 -5.18 0.04 7.04
N MET A 77 -5.04 0.75 5.94
CA MET A 77 -5.13 0.22 4.60
C MET A 77 -4.16 0.98 3.71
N LEU A 78 -3.55 0.31 2.73
CA LEU A 78 -2.98 1.03 1.59
C LEU A 78 -4.04 1.07 0.50
N VAL A 79 -4.24 2.27 -0.05
CA VAL A 79 -5.37 2.52 -0.94
C VAL A 79 -5.02 3.66 -1.88
N SER A 80 -5.60 3.61 -3.09
CA SER A 80 -5.50 4.70 -4.04
C SER A 80 -6.12 5.98 -3.46
N PRO A 81 -5.42 7.14 -3.48
CA PRO A 81 -5.99 8.41 -3.04
C PRO A 81 -7.31 8.73 -3.75
N LEU A 82 -7.44 8.37 -5.02
CA LEU A 82 -8.66 8.54 -5.83
C LEU A 82 -9.92 7.99 -5.14
N ALA A 83 -9.80 6.91 -4.37
CA ALA A 83 -10.92 6.26 -3.71
C ALA A 83 -11.28 6.85 -2.33
N VAL A 84 -10.33 7.54 -1.68
CA VAL A 84 -10.48 7.97 -0.27
C VAL A 84 -10.26 9.45 -0.03
N MET A 85 -9.84 10.23 -1.03
CA MET A 85 -9.45 11.62 -0.85
C MET A 85 -10.53 12.47 -0.19
N GLN A 86 -11.80 12.27 -0.57
CA GLN A 86 -12.90 13.01 0.04
C GLN A 86 -13.06 12.68 1.52
N LEU A 87 -12.92 11.41 1.91
CA LEU A 87 -12.99 10.98 3.31
C LEU A 87 -11.81 11.49 4.14
N VAL A 88 -10.62 11.61 3.53
CA VAL A 88 -9.46 12.24 4.16
C VAL A 88 -9.73 13.74 4.39
N ARG A 89 -10.26 14.44 3.39
CA ARG A 89 -10.59 15.88 3.48
C ARG A 89 -11.63 16.19 4.55
N VAL A 90 -12.67 15.36 4.68
CA VAL A 90 -13.71 15.54 5.72
C VAL A 90 -13.30 14.97 7.09
N GLY A 91 -12.04 14.54 7.25
CA GLY A 91 -11.50 14.06 8.53
C GLY A 91 -12.04 12.69 8.99
N ARG A 92 -12.75 11.96 8.12
CA ARG A 92 -13.26 10.62 8.40
C ARG A 92 -12.17 9.55 8.32
N LEU A 93 -11.13 9.81 7.53
CA LEU A 93 -9.91 9.02 7.47
C LEU A 93 -8.70 9.91 7.71
N ARG A 94 -7.66 9.35 8.32
CA ARG A 94 -6.36 10.02 8.48
C ARG A 94 -5.36 9.41 7.50
N ALA A 95 -4.91 10.20 6.53
CA ALA A 95 -3.80 9.82 5.67
C ALA A 95 -2.47 9.91 6.45
N LEU A 96 -1.67 8.84 6.43
CA LEU A 96 -0.42 8.75 7.20
C LEU A 96 0.81 9.10 6.35
N ALA A 97 0.88 8.57 5.13
CA ALA A 97 1.92 8.86 4.16
C ALA A 97 1.42 8.55 2.74
N VAL A 98 2.08 9.12 1.73
CA VAL A 98 1.86 8.78 0.31
C VAL A 98 3.05 8.00 -0.25
N ALA A 99 2.80 6.81 -0.81
CA ALA A 99 3.82 5.96 -1.44
C ALA A 99 4.17 6.44 -2.85
N ALA A 100 4.56 7.70 -2.97
CA ALA A 100 4.86 8.39 -4.22
C ALA A 100 6.15 9.21 -4.09
N PRO A 101 6.84 9.53 -5.21
CA PRO A 101 8.10 10.29 -5.17
C PRO A 101 7.95 11.72 -4.64
N ARG A 102 6.72 12.25 -4.62
CA ARG A 102 6.38 13.61 -4.18
C ARG A 102 5.02 13.60 -3.51
N ARG A 103 4.80 14.59 -2.64
CA ARG A 103 3.48 14.84 -2.05
C ARG A 103 2.44 15.13 -3.13
N ILE A 104 1.20 14.78 -2.84
CA ILE A 104 0.08 15.01 -3.75
C ILE A 104 -0.56 16.37 -3.45
N ALA A 105 -0.94 17.11 -4.49
CA ALA A 105 -1.50 18.45 -4.36
C ALA A 105 -2.80 18.47 -3.53
N GLY A 106 -3.63 17.42 -3.62
CA GLY A 106 -4.87 17.29 -2.87
C GLY A 106 -4.71 17.02 -1.36
N ALA A 107 -3.48 16.74 -0.89
CA ALA A 107 -3.15 16.50 0.52
C ALA A 107 -1.68 16.90 0.82
N PRO A 108 -1.34 18.21 0.74
CA PRO A 108 0.05 18.68 0.80
C PRO A 108 0.70 18.50 2.17
N ASP A 109 -0.10 18.36 3.23
CA ASP A 109 0.37 18.13 4.59
C ASP A 109 0.75 16.66 4.87
N VAL A 110 0.35 15.75 3.98
CA VAL A 110 0.66 14.32 4.11
C VAL A 110 2.06 14.07 3.54
N PRO A 111 3.01 13.55 4.35
CA PRO A 111 4.37 13.31 3.89
C PRO A 111 4.43 12.17 2.88
N THR A 112 5.50 12.13 2.10
CA THR A 112 5.83 10.90 1.35
C THR A 112 6.32 9.81 2.29
N THR A 113 6.30 8.56 1.84
CA THR A 113 6.91 7.44 2.56
C THR A 113 8.40 7.65 2.80
N GLU A 114 9.09 8.26 1.84
CA GLU A 114 10.51 8.63 1.97
C GLU A 114 10.73 9.69 3.06
N GLU A 115 9.94 10.78 3.05
CA GLU A 115 9.96 11.81 4.10
C GLU A 115 9.61 11.25 5.49
N ALA A 116 8.80 10.18 5.53
CA ALA A 116 8.45 9.45 6.75
C ALA A 116 9.51 8.41 7.18
N GLY A 117 10.67 8.38 6.53
CA GLY A 117 11.79 7.51 6.89
C GLY A 117 11.80 6.14 6.19
N MET A 118 10.96 5.95 5.18
CA MET A 118 10.89 4.72 4.39
C MET A 118 11.36 4.94 2.95
N ALA A 119 12.68 4.96 2.78
CA ALA A 119 13.32 5.13 1.48
C ALA A 119 12.89 4.04 0.47
N ASP A 120 12.77 4.46 -0.79
CA ASP A 120 12.42 3.62 -1.96
C ASP A 120 11.08 2.87 -1.88
N PHE A 121 10.20 3.24 -0.94
CA PHE A 121 8.87 2.66 -0.85
C PHE A 121 7.89 3.39 -1.75
N LEU A 122 7.86 2.99 -3.02
CA LEU A 122 7.06 3.61 -4.08
C LEU A 122 6.03 2.62 -4.63
N PHE A 123 4.76 2.97 -4.49
CA PHE A 123 3.61 2.22 -5.01
C PHE A 123 2.63 3.20 -5.66
N ALA A 124 3.03 3.74 -6.80
CA ALA A 124 2.19 4.60 -7.61
C ALA A 124 1.30 3.78 -8.54
N ASN A 125 -0.01 4.04 -8.50
CA ASN A 125 -0.95 3.52 -9.49
C ASN A 125 -0.90 4.37 -10.75
N SER A 126 -0.83 3.72 -11.91
CA SER A 126 -1.00 4.39 -13.20
C SER A 126 -2.23 3.84 -13.92
N TYR A 127 -3.01 4.77 -14.46
CA TYR A 127 -4.22 4.47 -15.24
C TYR A 127 -3.94 4.82 -16.70
N GLY A 128 -4.49 4.04 -17.62
CA GLY A 128 -4.34 4.30 -19.04
C GLY A 128 -5.36 3.53 -19.87
N PHE A 129 -5.42 3.87 -21.15
CA PHE A 129 -6.33 3.26 -22.11
C PHE A 129 -5.66 2.10 -22.84
N TRP A 130 -6.43 1.04 -23.06
CA TRP A 130 -6.00 -0.15 -23.79
C TRP A 130 -6.95 -0.40 -24.94
N GLY A 131 -6.42 -0.78 -26.09
CA GLY A 131 -7.18 -1.16 -27.28
C GLY A 131 -7.06 -2.67 -27.57
N PRO A 132 -7.99 -3.24 -28.34
CA PRO A 132 -7.90 -4.63 -28.78
C PRO A 132 -6.68 -4.85 -29.69
N LYS A 133 -6.21 -6.10 -29.75
CA LYS A 133 -5.15 -6.50 -30.68
C LYS A 133 -5.63 -6.25 -32.12
N GLY A 134 -4.77 -5.63 -32.93
CA GLY A 134 -5.07 -5.32 -34.33
C GLY A 134 -5.90 -4.04 -34.54
N LEU A 135 -6.08 -3.21 -33.52
CA LEU A 135 -6.69 -1.89 -33.67
C LEU A 135 -5.98 -1.10 -34.80
N ALA A 136 -6.75 -0.60 -35.75
CA ALA A 136 -6.23 0.15 -36.89
C ALA A 136 -5.43 1.37 -36.40
N LYS A 137 -4.25 1.59 -36.99
CA LYS A 137 -3.30 2.65 -36.58
C LYS A 137 -3.97 4.03 -36.56
N ASP A 138 -4.76 4.34 -37.58
CA ASP A 138 -5.44 5.65 -37.67
C ASP A 138 -6.44 5.85 -36.52
N LEU A 139 -7.15 4.80 -36.11
CA LEU A 139 -8.07 4.86 -34.97
C LEU A 139 -7.32 5.01 -33.65
N LEU A 140 -6.20 4.29 -33.47
CA LEU A 140 -5.33 4.44 -32.31
C LEU A 140 -4.81 5.88 -32.19
N MET A 141 -4.34 6.46 -33.29
CA MET A 141 -3.83 7.84 -33.30
C MET A 141 -4.92 8.86 -33.01
N ARG A 142 -6.14 8.66 -33.53
CA ARG A 142 -7.29 9.52 -33.21
C ARG A 142 -7.68 9.47 -31.73
N ILE A 143 -7.71 8.28 -31.13
CA ILE A 143 -7.98 8.13 -29.69
C ILE A 143 -6.86 8.77 -28.87
N ASN A 144 -5.60 8.57 -29.25
CA ASN A 144 -4.46 9.15 -28.56
C ASN A 144 -4.44 10.69 -28.65
N ALA A 145 -4.86 11.27 -29.78
CA ALA A 145 -5.02 12.72 -29.94
C ALA A 145 -6.13 13.26 -29.03
N ALA A 146 -7.30 12.62 -29.00
CA ALA A 146 -8.39 13.01 -28.08
C ALA A 146 -7.97 12.89 -26.59
N ALA A 147 -7.21 11.85 -26.24
CA ALA A 147 -6.66 11.70 -24.90
C ALA A 147 -5.66 12.82 -24.56
N ARG A 148 -4.88 13.30 -25.53
CA ARG A 148 -3.99 14.46 -25.36
C ARG A 148 -4.79 15.72 -25.02
N GLU A 149 -5.77 16.05 -25.85
CA GLU A 149 -6.65 17.22 -25.64
C GLU A 149 -7.32 17.17 -24.27
N ALA A 150 -7.85 15.99 -23.88
CA ALA A 150 -8.42 15.80 -22.56
C ALA A 150 -7.38 16.00 -21.44
N SER A 151 -6.18 15.46 -21.59
CA SER A 151 -5.12 15.58 -20.58
C SER A 151 -4.65 17.02 -20.35
N GLU A 152 -4.74 17.85 -21.40
CA GLU A 152 -4.37 19.27 -21.41
C GLU A 152 -5.52 20.18 -20.92
N SER A 153 -6.75 19.64 -20.79
CA SER A 153 -7.90 20.38 -20.25
C SER A 153 -7.66 20.83 -18.81
N PRO A 154 -7.71 22.15 -18.50
CA PRO A 154 -7.47 22.66 -17.15
C PRO A 154 -8.47 22.13 -16.11
N ASP A 155 -9.75 22.03 -16.46
CA ASP A 155 -10.80 21.54 -15.55
C ASP A 155 -10.59 20.06 -15.21
N LEU A 156 -10.28 19.22 -16.21
CA LEU A 156 -9.99 17.81 -15.96
C LEU A 156 -8.72 17.66 -15.11
N ARG A 157 -7.65 18.39 -15.47
CA ARG A 157 -6.38 18.35 -14.75
C ARG A 157 -6.56 18.75 -13.29
N GLN A 158 -7.31 19.82 -13.02
CA GLN A 158 -7.56 20.27 -11.65
C GLN A 158 -8.36 19.24 -10.86
N ARG A 159 -9.44 18.69 -11.43
CA ARG A 159 -10.24 17.66 -10.77
C ARG A 159 -9.42 16.41 -10.44
N LEU A 160 -8.57 15.97 -11.36
CA LEU A 160 -7.68 14.83 -11.14
C LEU A 160 -6.65 15.13 -10.06
N LEU A 161 -6.03 16.32 -10.08
CA LEU A 161 -5.07 16.75 -9.05
C LEU A 161 -5.70 16.80 -7.67
N ASP A 162 -6.93 17.31 -7.58
CA ASP A 162 -7.71 17.34 -6.34
C ASP A 162 -7.97 15.92 -5.80
N LEU A 163 -8.09 14.93 -6.68
CA LEU A 163 -8.24 13.52 -6.32
C LEU A 163 -6.90 12.81 -6.11
N GLY A 164 -5.77 13.53 -6.17
CA GLY A 164 -4.43 12.97 -5.99
C GLY A 164 -3.88 12.23 -7.22
N VAL A 165 -4.43 12.51 -8.41
CA VAL A 165 -4.03 11.90 -9.70
C VAL A 165 -3.39 12.97 -10.58
N THR A 166 -2.21 12.68 -11.12
CA THR A 166 -1.58 13.55 -12.12
C THR A 166 -1.99 13.09 -13.52
N SER A 167 -2.61 13.99 -14.27
CA SER A 167 -2.88 13.79 -15.70
C SER A 167 -1.57 13.88 -16.49
N ILE A 168 -1.26 12.85 -17.26
CA ILE A 168 -0.12 12.79 -18.18
C ILE A 168 -0.59 12.23 -19.52
N TRP A 169 0.07 12.65 -20.59
CA TRP A 169 -0.10 12.06 -21.91
C TRP A 169 1.23 11.54 -22.43
N GLU A 170 1.18 10.42 -23.13
CA GLU A 170 2.32 9.76 -23.77
C GLU A 170 1.91 9.25 -25.14
N THR A 171 2.89 9.01 -26.02
CA THR A 171 2.63 8.30 -27.29
C THR A 171 2.25 6.84 -27.01
N PRO A 172 1.52 6.16 -27.91
CA PRO A 172 1.19 4.75 -27.73
C PRO A 172 2.43 3.86 -27.51
N GLU A 173 3.54 4.13 -28.20
CA GLU A 173 4.79 3.40 -28.07
C GLU A 173 5.47 3.67 -26.72
N ALA A 174 5.47 4.92 -26.26
CA ALA A 174 6.02 5.29 -24.97
C ALA A 174 5.24 4.64 -23.82
N PHE A 175 3.90 4.69 -23.89
CA PHE A 175 3.03 4.04 -22.92
C PHE A 175 3.20 2.52 -22.91
N SER A 176 3.32 1.88 -24.08
CA SER A 176 3.57 0.43 -24.19
C SER A 176 4.90 0.02 -23.54
N ARG A 177 5.97 0.81 -23.74
CA ARG A 177 7.27 0.58 -23.05
C ARG A 177 7.15 0.76 -21.54
N TYR A 178 6.44 1.79 -21.09
CA TYR A 178 6.18 2.02 -19.67
C TYR A 178 5.44 0.85 -19.04
N ALA A 179 4.33 0.41 -19.65
CA ALA A 179 3.52 -0.69 -19.13
C ALA A 179 4.31 -2.01 -19.07
N SER A 180 5.16 -2.28 -20.07
CA SER A 180 6.04 -3.45 -20.07
C SER A 180 7.04 -3.43 -18.92
N LYS A 181 7.61 -2.25 -18.59
CA LYS A 181 8.51 -2.09 -17.44
C LYS A 181 7.79 -2.27 -16.11
N GLU A 182 6.58 -1.72 -15.98
CA GLU A 182 5.76 -1.87 -14.77
C GLU A 182 5.34 -3.32 -14.54
N LEU A 183 4.94 -4.02 -15.60
CA LEU A 183 4.61 -5.45 -15.53
C LEU A 183 5.79 -6.25 -14.96
N GLU A 184 6.98 -6.03 -15.51
CA GLU A 184 8.18 -6.75 -15.11
C GLU A 184 8.65 -6.36 -13.68
N ARG A 185 8.48 -5.09 -13.28
CA ARG A 185 8.70 -4.67 -11.88
C ARG A 185 7.74 -5.38 -10.92
N ASN A 186 6.45 -5.37 -11.24
CA ASN A 186 5.42 -5.95 -10.37
C ASN A 186 5.54 -7.47 -10.29
N ARG A 187 5.92 -8.15 -11.38
CA ARG A 187 6.25 -9.59 -11.39
C ARG A 187 7.35 -9.92 -10.38
N ARG A 188 8.46 -9.17 -10.37
CA ARG A 188 9.55 -9.38 -9.40
C ARG A 188 9.12 -9.17 -7.95
N ILE A 189 8.22 -8.22 -7.70
CA ILE A 189 7.65 -7.98 -6.36
C ILE A 189 6.81 -9.19 -5.94
N LEU A 190 5.91 -9.66 -6.81
CA LEU A 190 5.07 -10.84 -6.56
C LEU A 190 5.90 -12.10 -6.28
N GLU A 191 6.95 -12.34 -7.07
CA GLU A 191 7.84 -13.50 -6.89
C GLU A 191 8.58 -13.46 -5.56
N LYS A 192 9.12 -12.29 -5.17
CA LYS A 192 9.76 -12.11 -3.87
C LYS A 192 8.78 -12.26 -2.70
N ALA A 193 7.53 -11.86 -2.90
CA ALA A 193 6.46 -12.00 -1.92
C ALA A 193 5.88 -13.43 -1.85
N GLY A 194 6.31 -14.35 -2.72
CA GLY A 194 5.81 -15.73 -2.77
C GLY A 194 4.35 -15.85 -3.21
N VAL A 195 3.79 -14.81 -3.83
CA VAL A 195 2.39 -14.78 -4.29
C VAL A 195 2.30 -15.55 -5.61
N LYS A 196 1.43 -16.57 -5.66
CA LYS A 196 1.16 -17.35 -6.87
C LYS A 196 -0.27 -17.08 -7.36
N PRO A 197 -0.50 -16.98 -8.69
CA PRO A 197 -1.85 -17.05 -9.22
C PRO A 197 -2.46 -18.41 -8.86
N GLU A 198 -3.72 -18.40 -8.44
CA GLU A 198 -4.54 -19.60 -8.24
C GLU A 198 -4.87 -20.27 -9.57
#